data_AF-A0A523ML21-F1
#
_entry.id   AF-A0A523ML21-F1
#
_cell.length_a   1.000
_cell.length_b   1.000
_cell.length_c   1.000
_cell.angle_alpha   90.00
_cell.angle_beta   90.00
_cell.angle_gamma   90.00
#
_symmetry.space_group_name_H-M   'P 1'
#
loop_
_entity.id
_entity.type
_entity.pdbx_description
1 polymer ?
#
loop_
_entity_poly.entity_id
_entity_poly.type
_entity_poly.pdbx_seq_one_letter_code
_entity_poly.pdbx_strand_id
1 'polypeptide(L)'
;AIAHFHSRLRDENLTQERRSEALKFLVHFIVDLHQPLHVGRRADRGGTSTEVFLGDERTNLHRFWDTDAIREDELPAARYARNIMPMVMLLAARHQPSPPRQWAAEGLSLRTIIYAFDPETRRLDEDYLQIANDLVKLRLIQAGLRLADQLNEIFCPASTSLSP
;
A
#
# COMPACT_ATOMS: atom_id res chain seq x y z
N ALA A 1 -0.68 -8.83 -12.59
CA ALA A 1 -1.75 -9.19 -11.64
C ALA A 1 -2.89 -8.17 -11.67
N ILE A 2 -2.69 -6.91 -11.26
CA ILE A 2 -3.76 -5.89 -11.19
C ILE A 2 -4.60 -5.80 -12.47
N ALA A 3 -3.99 -5.58 -13.63
CA ALA A 3 -4.72 -5.49 -14.90
C ALA A 3 -5.55 -6.76 -15.23
N HIS A 4 -5.05 -7.94 -14.86
CA HIS A 4 -5.75 -9.21 -15.06
C HIS A 4 -7.00 -9.31 -14.18
N PHE A 5 -6.86 -9.05 -12.87
CA PHE A 5 -8.01 -9.14 -11.97
C PHE A 5 -9.02 -8.00 -12.19
N HIS A 6 -8.55 -6.82 -12.61
CA HIS A 6 -9.40 -5.74 -13.09
C HIS A 6 -10.27 -6.19 -14.28
N SER A 7 -9.65 -6.77 -15.33
CA SER A 7 -10.41 -7.25 -16.50
C SER A 7 -11.37 -8.38 -16.14
N ARG A 8 -10.98 -9.30 -15.26
CA ARG A 8 -11.87 -10.37 -14.78
C ARG A 8 -13.06 -9.82 -14.01
N LEU A 9 -12.86 -8.78 -13.19
CA LEU A 9 -13.94 -8.20 -12.41
C LEU A 9 -14.98 -7.47 -13.30
N ARG A 10 -14.54 -6.95 -14.46
CA ARG A 10 -15.39 -6.36 -15.50
C ARG A 10 -16.16 -7.38 -16.35
N ASP A 11 -15.71 -8.62 -16.41
CA ASP A 11 -16.32 -9.65 -17.27
C ASP A 11 -17.64 -10.15 -16.68
N GLU A 12 -18.75 -9.72 -17.29
CA GLU A 12 -20.12 -10.08 -16.89
C GLU A 12 -20.47 -11.55 -17.17
N ASN A 13 -19.68 -12.25 -17.99
CA ASN A 13 -19.89 -13.67 -18.28
C ASN A 13 -19.31 -14.59 -17.19
N LEU A 14 -18.56 -14.05 -16.24
CA LEU A 14 -18.04 -14.82 -15.12
C LEU A 14 -19.10 -15.04 -14.06
N THR A 15 -19.03 -16.22 -13.44
CA THR A 15 -19.85 -16.51 -12.26
C THR A 15 -19.53 -15.55 -11.12
N GLN A 16 -20.48 -15.38 -10.21
CA GLN A 16 -20.33 -14.50 -9.06
C GLN A 16 -19.10 -14.89 -8.20
N GLU A 17 -18.82 -16.20 -8.07
CA GLU A 17 -17.68 -16.70 -7.31
C GLU A 17 -16.35 -16.25 -7.94
N ARG A 18 -16.24 -16.34 -9.27
CA ARG A 18 -15.04 -15.90 -10.01
C ARG A 18 -14.86 -14.39 -9.97
N ARG A 19 -15.95 -13.61 -9.98
CA ARG A 19 -15.88 -12.16 -9.81
C ARG A 19 -15.50 -11.78 -8.37
N SER A 20 -16.03 -12.50 -7.37
CA SER A 20 -15.66 -12.32 -5.96
C SER A 20 -14.17 -12.62 -5.71
N GLU A 21 -13.65 -13.70 -6.30
CA GLU A 21 -12.23 -14.01 -6.28
C GLU A 21 -11.40 -12.89 -6.94
N ALA A 22 -11.83 -12.41 -8.10
CA ALA A 22 -11.15 -11.31 -8.78
C ALA A 22 -11.11 -10.03 -7.96
N LEU A 23 -12.21 -9.69 -7.25
CA LEU A 23 -12.26 -8.56 -6.35
C LEU A 23 -11.24 -8.69 -5.20
N LYS A 24 -11.20 -9.85 -4.53
CA LYS A 24 -10.27 -10.11 -3.43
C LYS A 24 -8.82 -9.93 -3.87
N PHE A 25 -8.44 -10.52 -5.01
CA PHE A 25 -7.10 -10.37 -5.55
C PHE A 25 -6.79 -8.95 -6.02
N LEU A 26 -7.76 -8.26 -6.63
CA LEU A 26 -7.57 -6.86 -7.03
C LEU A 26 -7.26 -5.98 -5.83
N VAL A 27 -8.04 -6.10 -4.75
CA VAL A 27 -7.81 -5.40 -3.48
C VAL A 27 -6.41 -5.72 -2.94
N HIS A 28 -6.09 -7.01 -2.82
CA HIS A 28 -4.81 -7.47 -2.26
C HIS A 28 -3.61 -6.93 -3.04
N PHE A 29 -3.58 -7.09 -4.37
CA PHE A 29 -2.45 -6.63 -5.17
C PHE A 29 -2.31 -5.12 -5.25
N ILE A 30 -3.41 -4.36 -5.14
CA ILE A 30 -3.33 -2.90 -5.06
C ILE A 30 -2.68 -2.50 -3.74
N VAL A 31 -3.09 -3.09 -2.61
CA VAL A 31 -2.48 -2.78 -1.31
C VAL A 31 -1.01 -3.20 -1.27
N ASP A 32 -0.67 -4.41 -1.73
CA ASP A 32 0.72 -4.90 -1.82
C ASP A 32 1.61 -3.97 -2.65
N LEU A 33 1.12 -3.49 -3.80
CA LEU A 33 1.91 -2.57 -4.63
C LEU A 33 2.22 -1.24 -3.92
N HIS A 34 1.43 -0.89 -2.90
CA HIS A 34 1.68 0.28 -2.07
C HIS A 34 2.66 0.02 -0.93
N GLN A 35 2.91 -1.24 -0.56
CA GLN A 35 3.99 -1.61 0.34
C GLN A 35 5.33 -1.45 -0.42
N PRO A 36 6.18 -0.47 -0.07
CA PRO A 36 7.34 -0.12 -0.89
C PRO A 36 8.34 -1.25 -1.18
N LEU A 37 8.50 -2.20 -0.25
CA LEU A 37 9.41 -3.34 -0.38
C LEU A 37 8.86 -4.47 -1.28
N HIS A 38 7.58 -4.45 -1.66
CA HIS A 38 7.07 -5.29 -2.75
C HIS A 38 7.56 -4.82 -4.13
N VAL A 39 8.13 -3.60 -4.21
CA VAL A 39 8.91 -3.09 -5.35
C VAL A 39 10.38 -2.95 -4.96
N GLY A 40 10.85 -3.85 -4.08
CA GLY A 40 12.16 -3.77 -3.44
C GLY A 40 13.32 -4.33 -4.24
N ARG A 41 14.49 -4.42 -3.58
CA ARG A 41 15.75 -4.84 -4.22
C ARG A 41 15.74 -6.35 -4.43
N ARG A 42 16.17 -6.82 -5.61
CA ARG A 42 16.40 -8.26 -5.83
C ARG A 42 17.47 -8.83 -4.89
N ALA A 43 18.51 -8.05 -4.60
CA ALA A 43 19.68 -8.49 -3.85
C ALA A 43 19.37 -8.94 -2.41
N ASP A 44 18.35 -8.35 -1.78
CA ASP A 44 17.92 -8.70 -0.41
C ASP A 44 16.48 -9.25 -0.36
N ARG A 45 15.94 -9.61 -1.54
CA ARG A 45 14.59 -10.15 -1.71
C ARG A 45 13.51 -9.20 -1.17
N GLY A 46 13.64 -7.90 -1.44
CA GLY A 46 12.72 -6.89 -0.95
C GLY A 46 12.84 -6.67 0.56
N GLY A 47 14.07 -6.69 1.09
CA GLY A 47 14.32 -6.50 2.52
C GLY A 47 14.10 -7.75 3.38
N THR A 48 13.62 -8.87 2.84
CA THR A 48 13.46 -10.12 3.61
C THR A 48 14.80 -10.63 4.15
N SER A 49 15.89 -10.46 3.40
CA SER A 49 17.25 -10.82 3.83
C SER A 49 17.98 -9.68 4.55
N THR A 50 17.29 -8.58 4.85
CA THR A 50 17.86 -7.46 5.62
C THR A 50 17.39 -7.58 7.06
N GLU A 51 18.27 -8.06 7.93
CA GLU A 51 18.03 -8.14 9.38
C GLU A 51 18.04 -6.75 10.01
N VAL A 52 17.06 -6.46 10.87
CA VAL A 52 16.95 -5.22 11.66
C VAL A 52 16.46 -5.54 13.07
N PHE A 53 16.64 -4.60 13.98
CA PHE A 53 16.27 -4.75 15.38
C PHE A 53 15.23 -3.69 15.79
N LEU A 54 14.11 -4.15 16.34
CA LEU A 54 13.09 -3.31 16.98
C LEU A 54 13.26 -3.42 18.50
N GLY A 55 13.86 -2.40 19.11
CA GLY A 55 14.39 -2.58 20.47
C GLY A 55 15.39 -3.74 20.47
N ASP A 56 15.19 -4.72 21.36
CA ASP A 56 16.03 -5.93 21.43
C ASP A 56 15.48 -7.11 20.61
N GLU A 57 14.33 -6.93 19.96
CA GLU A 57 13.73 -7.97 19.13
C GLU A 57 14.33 -7.95 17.72
N ARG A 58 14.81 -9.11 17.28
CA ARG A 58 15.32 -9.32 15.93
C ARG A 58 14.19 -9.61 14.96
N THR A 59 14.12 -8.87 13.87
CA THR A 59 13.18 -9.10 12.76
C THR A 59 13.90 -8.91 11.40
N ASN A 60 13.16 -8.88 10.30
CA ASN A 60 13.66 -8.44 9.01
C ASN A 60 12.90 -7.21 8.52
N LEU A 61 13.56 -6.41 7.68
CA LEU A 61 13.03 -5.14 7.20
C LEU A 61 11.68 -5.31 6.49
N HIS A 62 11.50 -6.38 5.71
CA HIS A 62 10.23 -6.62 5.02
C HIS A 62 9.08 -6.80 6.00
N ARG A 63 9.24 -7.69 6.97
CA ARG A 63 8.24 -7.93 8.03
C ARG A 63 7.91 -6.67 8.81
N PHE A 64 8.95 -5.88 9.16
CA PHE A 64 8.73 -4.62 9.85
C PHE A 64 7.79 -3.69 9.06
N TRP A 65 8.02 -3.52 7.75
CA TRP A 65 7.15 -2.67 6.92
C TRP A 65 5.77 -3.27 6.63
N ASP A 66 5.65 -4.60 6.61
CA ASP A 66 4.35 -5.28 6.44
C ASP A 66 3.45 -5.16 7.67
N THR A 67 4.03 -5.12 8.87
CA THR A 67 3.30 -5.31 10.12
C THR A 67 3.65 -4.26 11.18
N ASP A 68 4.91 -4.19 11.57
CA ASP A 68 5.34 -3.49 12.79
C ASP A 68 5.41 -1.96 12.62
N ALA A 69 5.51 -1.46 11.39
CA ALA A 69 5.50 -0.03 11.09
C ALA A 69 4.16 0.66 11.40
N ILE A 70 3.06 -0.11 11.53
CA ILE A 70 1.75 0.40 11.93
C ILE A 70 1.70 0.51 13.46
N ARG A 71 2.17 1.65 13.99
CA ARG A 71 2.18 1.99 15.42
C ARG A 71 0.82 2.49 15.94
N GLU A 72 -0.22 1.68 15.77
CA GLU A 72 -1.52 1.92 16.39
C GLU A 72 -1.99 0.64 17.08
N ASP A 73 -1.46 0.40 18.28
CA ASP A 73 -1.68 -0.75 19.17
C ASP A 73 -3.03 -1.45 18.96
N GLU A 74 -2.98 -2.62 18.34
CA GLU A 74 -4.10 -3.58 18.19
C GLU A 74 -5.46 -2.95 17.81
N LEU A 75 -5.46 -1.77 17.17
CA LEU A 75 -6.70 -1.10 16.86
C LEU A 75 -7.44 -1.96 15.82
N PRO A 76 -8.72 -2.26 16.02
CA PRO A 76 -9.52 -2.83 14.95
C PRO A 76 -9.38 -1.96 13.71
N ALA A 77 -9.22 -2.57 12.53
CA ALA A 77 -8.97 -1.83 11.28
C ALA A 77 -9.98 -0.69 11.04
N ALA A 78 -11.24 -0.87 11.44
CA ALA A 78 -12.28 0.15 11.35
C ALA A 78 -12.03 1.38 12.25
N ARG A 79 -11.35 1.22 13.39
CA ARG A 79 -10.94 2.34 14.25
C ARG A 79 -9.73 3.06 13.65
N TYR A 80 -8.74 2.31 13.18
CA TYR A 80 -7.60 2.89 12.45
C TYR A 80 -8.06 3.73 11.25
N ALA A 81 -8.94 3.18 10.41
CA ALA A 81 -9.50 3.89 9.26
C ALA A 81 -10.24 5.19 9.65
N ARG A 82 -10.94 5.21 10.80
CA ARG A 82 -11.55 6.42 11.34
C ARG A 82 -10.52 7.44 11.80
N ASN A 83 -9.45 7.01 12.45
CA ASN A 83 -8.38 7.89 12.94
C ASN A 83 -7.70 8.64 11.79
N ILE A 84 -7.45 7.97 10.66
CA ILE A 84 -6.78 8.57 9.50
C ILE A 84 -7.74 9.33 8.57
N MET A 85 -9.05 9.29 8.81
CA MET A 85 -10.07 9.87 7.92
C MET A 85 -9.85 11.37 7.61
N PRO A 86 -9.44 12.24 8.55
CA PRO A 86 -9.13 13.63 8.23
C PRO A 86 -8.01 13.77 7.17
N MET A 87 -6.98 12.92 7.26
CA MET A 87 -5.89 12.89 6.28
C MET A 87 -6.35 12.31 4.93
N VAL A 88 -7.22 11.29 4.96
CA VAL A 88 -7.87 10.77 3.75
C VAL A 88 -8.59 11.88 3.00
N MET A 89 -9.40 12.68 3.68
CA MET A 89 -10.15 13.79 3.05
C MET A 89 -9.23 14.85 2.43
N LEU A 90 -8.13 15.19 3.13
CA LEU A 90 -7.14 16.15 2.61
C LEU A 90 -6.44 15.64 1.35
N LEU A 91 -6.04 14.36 1.35
CA LEU A 91 -5.36 13.75 0.21
C LEU A 91 -6.32 13.48 -0.96
N ALA A 92 -7.55 13.06 -0.67
CA ALA A 92 -8.60 12.85 -1.67
C ALA A 92 -8.90 14.12 -2.48
N ALA A 93 -8.90 15.28 -1.83
CA ALA A 93 -9.12 16.57 -2.51
C ALA A 93 -8.06 16.93 -3.57
N ARG A 94 -6.88 16.31 -3.50
CA ARG A 94 -5.77 16.51 -4.45
C ARG A 94 -5.47 15.26 -5.27
N HIS A 95 -6.19 14.18 -5.01
CA HIS A 95 -5.97 12.89 -5.64
C HIS A 95 -6.35 12.95 -7.11
N GLN A 96 -5.53 12.30 -7.93
CA GLN A 96 -5.78 12.14 -9.36
C GLN A 96 -5.52 10.69 -9.73
N PRO A 97 -6.39 10.07 -10.55
CA PRO A 97 -6.15 8.73 -11.07
C PRO A 97 -4.79 8.64 -11.77
N SER A 98 -4.10 7.53 -11.55
CA SER A 98 -2.77 7.27 -12.11
C SER A 98 -2.61 5.78 -12.39
N PRO A 99 -1.75 5.38 -13.35
CA PRO A 99 -1.58 3.98 -13.68
C PRO A 99 -0.72 3.23 -12.64
N PRO A 100 -0.87 1.89 -12.46
CA PRO A 100 -0.09 1.11 -11.50
C PRO A 100 1.44 1.23 -11.63
N ARG A 101 1.96 1.51 -12.83
CA ARG A 101 3.41 1.75 -13.02
C ARG A 101 3.91 2.96 -12.24
N GLN A 102 3.10 4.00 -12.09
CA GLN A 102 3.45 5.18 -11.30
C GLN A 102 3.44 4.86 -9.81
N TRP A 103 2.47 4.07 -9.34
CA TRP A 103 2.39 3.65 -7.94
C TRP A 103 3.63 2.83 -7.52
N ALA A 104 4.12 1.99 -8.44
CA ALA A 104 5.35 1.23 -8.26
C ALA A 104 6.60 2.14 -8.21
N ALA A 105 6.67 3.14 -9.09
CA ALA A 105 7.77 4.10 -9.12
C ALA A 105 7.83 4.94 -7.83
N GLU A 106 6.67 5.32 -7.28
CA GLU A 106 6.60 5.98 -5.97
C GLU A 106 7.16 5.09 -4.86
N GLY A 107 6.79 3.81 -4.80
CA GLY A 107 7.35 2.86 -3.84
C GLY A 107 8.87 2.74 -3.96
N LEU A 108 9.37 2.66 -5.20
CA LEU A 108 10.81 2.63 -5.48
C LEU A 108 11.51 3.92 -5.02
N SER A 109 10.88 5.08 -5.16
CA SER A 109 11.44 6.38 -4.75
C SER A 109 11.66 6.47 -3.23
N LEU A 110 10.88 5.73 -2.44
CA LEU A 110 10.99 5.70 -0.97
C LEU A 110 12.17 4.85 -0.47
N ARG A 111 12.86 4.13 -1.36
CA ARG A 111 13.95 3.21 -1.01
C ARG A 111 15.08 3.87 -0.23
N THR A 112 15.41 5.13 -0.52
CA THR A 112 16.45 5.83 0.24
C THR A 112 16.04 6.01 1.70
N ILE A 113 14.76 6.28 1.97
CA ILE A 113 14.22 6.46 3.31
C ILE A 113 14.10 5.10 4.03
N ILE A 114 13.58 4.08 3.35
CA ILE A 114 13.36 2.72 3.91
C ILE A 114 14.65 2.04 4.36
N TYR A 115 15.79 2.37 3.75
CA TYR A 115 17.08 1.79 4.11
C TYR A 115 17.96 2.76 4.92
N ALA A 116 17.39 3.87 5.42
CA ALA A 116 18.10 4.89 6.20
C ALA A 116 18.15 4.58 7.71
N PHE A 117 18.45 3.33 8.07
CA PHE A 117 18.80 2.96 9.45
C PHE A 117 20.32 2.83 9.58
N ASP A 118 20.84 2.87 10.80
CA ASP A 118 22.27 2.70 11.06
C ASP A 118 22.76 1.32 10.56
N PRO A 119 23.70 1.25 9.60
CA PRO A 119 24.14 -0.01 9.03
C PRO A 119 24.98 -0.88 9.98
N GLU A 120 25.57 -0.29 11.03
CA GLU A 120 26.37 -1.00 12.01
C GLU A 120 25.49 -1.67 13.06
N THR A 121 24.59 -0.91 13.69
CA THR A 121 23.70 -1.44 14.73
C THR A 121 22.46 -2.11 14.17
N ARG A 122 21.99 -1.67 12.99
CA ARG A 122 20.73 -2.09 12.34
C ARG A 122 19.50 -1.93 13.23
N ARG A 123 19.59 -1.08 14.25
CA ARG A 123 18.49 -0.76 15.15
C ARG A 123 17.61 0.31 14.49
N LEU A 124 16.31 0.09 14.56
CA LEU A 124 15.31 1.07 14.14
C LEU A 124 15.04 1.99 15.34
N ASP A 125 15.59 3.20 15.28
CA ASP A 125 15.39 4.22 16.32
C ASP A 125 14.01 4.87 16.23
N GLU A 126 13.65 5.65 17.23
CA GLU A 126 12.32 6.27 17.33
C GLU A 126 12.01 7.19 16.14
N ASP A 127 13.02 7.89 15.60
CA ASP A 127 12.87 8.74 14.43
C ASP A 127 12.52 7.91 13.18
N TYR A 128 13.24 6.80 12.96
CA TYR A 128 12.92 5.86 11.89
C TYR A 128 11.52 5.28 12.05
N LEU A 129 11.13 4.89 13.28
CA LEU A 129 9.81 4.35 13.58
C LEU A 129 8.68 5.34 13.27
N GLN A 130 8.87 6.62 13.61
CA GLN A 130 7.91 7.68 13.31
C GLN A 130 7.78 7.92 11.80
N ILE A 131 8.91 8.04 11.09
CA ILE A 131 8.93 8.21 9.63
C ILE A 131 8.26 7.01 8.93
N ALA A 132 8.58 5.79 9.35
CA ALA A 132 7.97 4.60 8.80
C ALA A 132 6.45 4.57 9.03
N ASN A 133 6.00 4.95 10.22
CA ASN A 133 4.57 5.02 10.52
C ASN A 133 3.83 6.02 9.65
N ASP A 134 4.37 7.22 9.48
CA ASP A 134 3.77 8.27 8.64
C ASP A 134 3.74 7.86 7.16
N LEU A 135 4.80 7.18 6.69
CA LEU A 135 4.84 6.65 5.32
C LEU A 135 3.84 5.52 5.10
N VAL A 136 3.72 4.58 6.04
CA VAL A 136 2.72 3.50 5.92
C VAL A 136 1.31 4.07 5.91
N LYS A 137 1.00 5.04 6.78
CA LYS A 137 -0.27 5.79 6.76
C LYS A 137 -0.54 6.38 5.38
N LEU A 138 0.43 7.11 4.82
CA LEU A 138 0.31 7.71 3.50
C LEU A 138 0.07 6.65 2.40
N ARG A 139 0.83 5.55 2.41
CA ARG A 139 0.71 4.47 1.41
C ARG A 139 -0.62 3.74 1.50
N LEU A 140 -1.15 3.50 2.70
CA LEU A 140 -2.48 2.92 2.91
C LEU A 140 -3.58 3.83 2.37
N ILE A 141 -3.50 5.15 2.61
CA ILE A 141 -4.46 6.12 2.07
C ILE A 141 -4.42 6.11 0.54
N GLN A 142 -3.22 6.17 -0.05
CA GLN A 142 -3.05 6.11 -1.51
C GLN A 142 -3.62 4.81 -2.08
N ALA A 143 -3.37 3.66 -1.45
CA ALA A 143 -3.92 2.38 -1.85
C ALA A 143 -5.45 2.38 -1.85
N GLY A 144 -6.06 2.93 -0.80
CA GLY A 144 -7.51 3.06 -0.69
C GLY A 144 -8.13 3.95 -1.78
N LEU A 145 -7.55 5.12 -2.03
CA LEU A 145 -8.02 6.05 -3.05
C LEU A 145 -7.91 5.45 -4.47
N ARG A 146 -6.79 4.80 -4.77
CA ARG A 146 -6.55 4.17 -6.07
C ARG A 146 -7.40 2.91 -6.27
N LEU A 147 -7.65 2.15 -5.21
CA LEU A 147 -8.63 1.07 -5.25
C LEU A 147 -10.02 1.62 -5.57
N ALA A 148 -10.43 2.73 -4.93
CA ALA A 148 -11.70 3.37 -5.23
C ALA A 148 -11.79 3.80 -6.70
N ASP A 149 -10.74 4.40 -7.27
CA ASP A 149 -10.70 4.74 -8.71
C ASP A 149 -10.91 3.50 -9.59
N GLN A 150 -10.18 2.41 -9.32
CA GLN A 150 -10.28 1.18 -10.10
C GLN A 150 -11.69 0.58 -10.00
N LEU A 151 -12.30 0.56 -8.81
CA LEU A 151 -13.66 0.06 -8.64
C LEU A 151 -14.69 0.97 -9.32
N ASN A 152 -14.52 2.29 -9.26
CA ASN A 152 -15.38 3.24 -9.96
C ASN A 152 -15.27 3.10 -11.48
N GLU A 153 -14.07 2.86 -12.02
CA GLU A 153 -13.90 2.60 -13.46
C GLU A 153 -14.62 1.31 -13.90
N ILE A 154 -14.63 0.29 -13.05
CA ILE A 154 -15.28 -1.00 -13.31
C ILE A 154 -16.81 -0.88 -13.23
N PHE A 155 -17.34 -0.23 -12.19
CA PHE A 155 -18.76 -0.29 -11.82
C PHE A 155 -19.53 1.01 -12.08
N CYS A 156 -18.85 2.12 -12.39
CA CYS A 156 -19.46 3.43 -12.67
C CYS A 156 -18.95 4.04 -13.99
N PRO A 157 -19.10 3.37 -15.15
CA PRO A 157 -18.56 3.86 -16.42
C PRO A 157 -19.25 5.14 -16.95
N ALA A 158 -20.39 5.54 -16.41
CA ALA A 158 -21.20 6.68 -16.90
C ALA A 158 -20.76 8.06 -16.35
N SER A 159 -19.84 8.13 -15.39
CA SER A 159 -19.38 9.41 -14.79
C SER A 159 -18.25 10.09 -15.57
N THR A 160 -17.73 9.49 -16.64
CA THR A 160 -16.63 10.06 -17.45
C THR A 160 -17.13 10.98 -18.59
N SER A 161 -18.45 11.15 -18.75
CA SER A 161 -19.06 11.98 -19.80
C SER A 161 -19.82 13.20 -19.28
N LEU A 162 -19.23 13.94 -18.33
CA LEU A 162 -19.67 15.29 -18.03
C LEU A 162 -18.47 16.24 -18.19
N SER A 163 -18.20 16.60 -19.44
CA SER A 163 -17.49 17.84 -19.77
C SER A 163 -18.53 18.96 -19.90
N PRO A 164 -18.38 20.12 -19.24
CA PRO A 164 -18.93 21.36 -19.77
C PRO A 164 -18.18 21.79 -21.03
#